data_AF-A0A355TYN5-F1
#
_entry.id   AF-A0A355TYN5-F1
#
_cell.length_a   1.000
_cell.length_b   1.000
_cell.length_c   1.000
_cell.angle_alpha   90.00
_cell.angle_beta   90.00
_cell.angle_gamma   90.00
#
_symmetry.space_group_name_H-M   'P 1'
#
loop_
_entity.id
_entity.type
_entity.pdbx_description
1 polymer ?
#
loop_
_entity_poly.entity_id
_entity_poly.type
_entity_poly.pdbx_seq_one_letter_code
_entity_poly.pdbx_strand_id
1 'polypeptide(L)'
;EGKKYLVLFFEVENISSEEQNINMFYHKAYLDDYEIDQKALLVNPEGYDMLSGNLAAGKKLKGYVCYEVDPDWQKLEFTYTDGISSDSEKYDFVVTPDELS
;
A
#
# COMPACT_ATOMS: atom_id res chain seq x y z
N GLU A 1 14.76 22.01 4.03
CA GLU A 1 14.55 20.84 3.15
C GLU A 1 13.08 20.43 3.23
N GLY A 2 12.51 19.92 2.14
CA GLY A 2 11.11 19.51 2.11
C GLY A 2 10.95 18.08 2.60
N LYS A 3 9.76 17.76 3.12
CA LYS A 3 9.36 16.37 3.42
C LYS A 3 9.38 15.57 2.12
N LYS A 4 10.03 14.40 2.10
CA LYS A 4 9.95 13.46 0.99
C LYS A 4 8.79 12.49 1.25
N TYR A 5 8.06 12.18 0.18
CA TYR A 5 6.96 11.24 0.23
C TYR A 5 7.25 10.07 -0.70
N LEU A 6 7.20 8.86 -0.16
CA LEU A 6 7.24 7.63 -0.92
C LEU A 6 5.81 7.19 -1.19
N VAL A 7 5.43 7.16 -2.46
CA VAL A 7 4.09 6.76 -2.91
C VAL A 7 4.20 5.40 -3.59
N LEU A 8 3.51 4.41 -3.02
CA LEU A 8 3.40 3.07 -3.57
C LEU A 8 2.10 2.99 -4.38
N PHE A 9 2.20 2.58 -5.64
CA PHE A 9 1.05 2.37 -6.52
C PHE A 9 0.78 0.88 -6.70
N PHE A 10 -0.46 0.47 -6.48
CA PHE A 10 -0.92 -0.91 -6.59
C PHE A 10 -2.02 -1.04 -7.64
N GLU A 11 -2.00 -2.16 -8.36
CA GLU A 11 -3.16 -2.67 -9.10
C GLU A 11 -3.58 -3.98 -8.43
N VAL A 12 -4.83 -4.04 -7.96
CA VAL A 12 -5.39 -5.22 -7.26
C VAL A 12 -6.48 -5.82 -8.12
N GLU A 13 -6.46 -7.14 -8.29
CA GLU A 13 -7.48 -7.91 -9.02
C GLU A 13 -8.15 -8.91 -8.09
N ASN A 14 -9.48 -8.88 -8.03
CA ASN A 14 -10.24 -9.91 -7.34
C ASN A 14 -10.35 -11.15 -8.24
N ILE A 15 -9.53 -12.16 -7.95
CA ILE A 15 -9.51 -13.46 -8.65
C ILE A 15 -10.48 -14.50 -8.04
N SER A 16 -11.22 -14.12 -6.98
CA SER A 16 -12.22 -14.98 -6.35
C SER A 16 -13.58 -14.89 -7.06
N SER A 17 -14.53 -15.73 -6.64
CA SER A 17 -15.92 -15.68 -7.11
C SER A 17 -16.83 -14.73 -6.32
N GLU A 18 -16.38 -14.23 -5.17
CA GLU A 18 -17.15 -13.40 -4.26
C GLU A 18 -16.70 -11.94 -4.32
N GLU A 19 -17.52 -11.00 -3.84
CA GLU A 19 -17.07 -9.62 -3.63
C GLU A 19 -16.01 -9.56 -2.54
N GLN A 20 -14.92 -8.83 -2.79
CA GLN A 20 -13.83 -8.63 -1.84
C GLN A 20 -13.75 -7.17 -1.41
N ASN A 21 -13.60 -6.94 -0.11
CA ASN A 21 -13.32 -5.61 0.44
C ASN A 21 -11.80 -5.41 0.54
N ILE A 22 -11.29 -4.43 -0.21
CA ILE A 22 -9.93 -3.94 -0.06
C ILE A 22 -9.97 -2.79 0.94
N ASN A 23 -9.18 -2.90 2.00
CA ASN A 23 -9.21 -1.97 3.11
C ASN A 23 -7.85 -1.30 3.30
N MET A 24 -7.82 0.03 3.21
CA MET A 24 -6.61 0.83 3.38
C MET A 24 -5.94 0.67 4.74
N PHE A 25 -6.57 0.05 5.73
CA PHE A 25 -5.98 -0.19 7.05
C PHE A 25 -5.45 -1.61 7.22
N TYR A 26 -5.65 -2.51 6.26
CA TYR A 26 -5.17 -3.89 6.38
C TYR A 26 -3.75 -4.03 5.86
N HIS A 27 -2.90 -3.06 6.19
CA HIS A 27 -1.49 -3.13 5.89
C HIS A 27 -0.64 -2.68 7.09
N LYS A 28 0.61 -3.12 7.09
CA LYS A 28 1.67 -2.61 7.96
C LYS A 28 2.85 -2.21 7.10
N ALA A 29 3.60 -1.21 7.55
CA ALA A 29 4.87 -0.87 6.93
C ALA A 29 5.94 -0.62 7.98
N TYR A 30 7.16 -1.02 7.66
CA TYR A 30 8.37 -0.76 8.44
C TYR A 30 9.37 -0.01 7.56
N LEU A 31 9.74 1.20 7.97
CA LEU A 31 10.81 1.98 7.35
C LEU A 31 12.07 1.81 8.21
N ASP A 32 13.12 1.23 7.63
CA ASP A 32 14.38 0.93 8.32
C ASP A 32 14.15 0.25 9.68
N ASP A 33 13.31 -0.80 9.67
CA ASP A 33 12.89 -1.63 10.81
C ASP A 33 11.94 -0.95 11.83
N TYR A 34 11.49 0.29 11.60
CA TYR A 34 10.50 0.99 12.44
C TYR A 34 9.12 1.05 11.81
N GLU A 35 8.07 0.68 12.57
CA GLU A 35 6.68 0.78 12.10
C GLU A 35 6.31 2.24 11.79
N ILE A 36 5.69 2.49 10.64
CA ILE A 36 5.29 3.83 10.19
C ILE A 36 3.83 3.87 9.74
N ASP A 37 3.16 4.98 10.05
CA ASP A 37 1.79 5.23 9.62
C ASP A 37 1.72 5.83 8.21
N GLN A 38 0.75 5.37 7.42
CA GLN A 38 0.42 5.98 6.14
C GLN A 38 0.06 7.47 6.29
N LYS A 39 0.32 8.24 5.24
CA LYS A 39 -0.06 9.65 5.10
C LYS A 39 -1.16 9.82 4.07
N ALA A 40 -2.19 10.58 4.44
CA ALA A 40 -3.18 11.05 3.49
C ALA A 40 -2.60 12.20 2.66
N LEU A 41 -2.81 12.16 1.35
CA LEU A 41 -2.50 13.26 0.44
C LEU A 41 -3.77 14.07 0.18
N LEU A 42 -3.62 15.39 0.00
CA LEU A 42 -4.74 16.27 -0.36
C LEU A 42 -5.20 16.09 -1.81
N VAL A 43 -4.34 15.48 -2.64
CA VAL A 43 -4.59 15.21 -4.05
C VAL A 43 -4.28 13.75 -4.35
N ASN A 44 -5.06 13.15 -5.25
CA ASN A 44 -4.83 11.80 -5.73
C ASN A 44 -3.64 11.79 -6.70
N PRO A 45 -2.53 11.11 -6.36
CA PRO A 45 -1.36 11.03 -7.23
C PRO A 45 -1.70 10.19 -8.48
N GLU A 46 -1.39 10.72 -9.66
CA GLU A 46 -1.58 10.03 -10.95
C GLU A 46 -3.01 9.49 -11.22
N GLY A 47 -4.01 10.05 -10.54
CA GLY A 47 -5.40 9.58 -10.63
C GLY A 47 -5.69 8.27 -9.89
N TYR A 48 -4.77 7.79 -9.04
CA TYR A 48 -4.99 6.66 -8.14
C TYR A 48 -5.71 7.16 -6.89
N ASP A 49 -6.77 6.47 -6.49
CA ASP A 49 -7.42 6.66 -5.19
C ASP A 49 -6.61 5.96 -4.08
N MET A 50 -6.91 6.24 -2.82
CA MET A 50 -6.35 5.42 -1.73
C MET A 50 -6.67 3.94 -1.94
N LEU A 51 -5.79 3.04 -1.52
CA LEU A 51 -5.96 1.58 -1.63
C LEU A 51 -7.16 1.07 -0.81
N SER A 52 -8.37 1.26 -1.34
CA SER A 52 -9.63 0.97 -0.66
C SER A 52 -10.75 0.81 -1.68
N GLY A 53 -11.65 -0.15 -1.45
CA GLY A 53 -12.84 -0.33 -2.29
C GLY A 53 -13.43 -1.72 -2.20
N ASN A 54 -14.61 -1.89 -2.80
CA ASN A 54 -15.22 -3.21 -3.00
C ASN A 54 -15.00 -3.66 -4.44
N LEU A 55 -14.44 -4.84 -4.61
CA LEU A 55 -14.19 -5.46 -5.90
C LEU A 55 -15.15 -6.63 -6.10
N ALA A 56 -16.08 -6.49 -7.05
CA ALA A 56 -16.78 -7.66 -7.56
C ALA A 56 -15.81 -8.65 -8.24
N ALA A 57 -16.24 -9.90 -8.41
CA ALA A 57 -15.44 -10.95 -9.04
C ALA A 57 -14.88 -10.52 -10.42
N GLY A 58 -13.58 -10.75 -10.62
CA GLY A 58 -12.84 -10.40 -11.83
C GLY A 58 -12.66 -8.90 -12.08
N LYS A 59 -12.98 -8.03 -11.09
CA LYS A 59 -12.76 -6.59 -11.19
C LYS A 59 -11.42 -6.19 -10.59
N LYS A 60 -10.92 -5.04 -11.05
CA LYS A 60 -9.65 -4.46 -10.62
C LYS A 60 -9.86 -3.09 -10.00
N LEU A 61 -8.98 -2.70 -9.08
CA LEU A 61 -8.80 -1.33 -8.64
C LEU A 61 -7.35 -0.90 -8.77
N LYS A 62 -7.15 0.41 -8.86
CA LYS A 62 -5.86 1.08 -8.79
C LYS A 62 -5.85 1.93 -7.53
N GLY A 63 -4.89 1.65 -6.66
CA GLY A 63 -4.82 2.27 -5.33
C GLY A 63 -3.41 2.76 -4.99
N TYR A 64 -3.30 3.77 -4.13
CA TYR A 64 -2.01 4.19 -3.58
C TYR A 64 -1.97 4.07 -2.06
N VAL A 65 -0.74 3.92 -1.53
CA VAL A 65 -0.38 4.14 -0.13
C VAL A 65 0.82 5.07 -0.09
N CYS A 66 0.89 5.99 0.88
CA CYS A 66 1.93 6.99 0.95
C CYS A 66 2.58 7.02 2.33
N TYR A 67 3.90 7.21 2.38
CA TYR A 67 4.66 7.41 3.61
C TYR A 67 5.52 8.68 3.50
N GLU A 68 5.75 9.34 4.63
CA GLU A 68 6.79 10.37 4.73
C GLU A 68 8.10 9.65 5.07
N VAL A 69 9.17 9.92 4.32
CA VAL A 69 10.46 9.23 4.47
C VAL A 69 11.60 10.23 4.60
N ASP A 70 12.62 9.87 5.37
CA ASP A 70 13.85 10.67 5.45
C ASP A 70 14.69 10.51 4.16
N PRO A 71 15.53 11.49 3.78
CA PRO A 71 16.30 11.41 2.55
C PRO A 71 17.26 10.23 2.43
N ASP A 72 17.66 9.65 3.56
CA ASP A 72 18.64 8.58 3.73
C ASP A 72 18.00 7.24 4.15
N TRP A 73 16.67 7.09 3.97
CA TRP A 73 16.01 5.81 4.16
C TRP A 73 16.63 4.70 3.29
N GLN A 74 16.65 3.47 3.78
CA GLN A 74 17.30 2.34 3.10
C GLN A 74 16.31 1.28 2.60
N LYS A 75 15.26 1.02 3.37
CA LYS A 75 14.33 -0.08 3.09
C LYS A 75 12.95 0.23 3.65
N LEU A 76 11.92 0.02 2.83
CA LEU A 76 10.52 -0.02 3.25
C LEU A 76 10.02 -1.45 3.06
N GLU A 77 9.61 -2.10 4.14
CA GLU A 77 8.87 -3.35 4.10
C GLU A 77 7.38 -3.04 4.21
N PHE A 78 6.57 -3.54 3.28
CA PHE A 78 5.12 -3.34 3.25
C PHE A 78 4.43 -4.69 3.19
N THR A 79 3.49 -4.92 4.10
CA THR A 79 2.66 -6.14 4.12
C THR A 79 1.20 -5.74 4.05
N TYR A 80 0.49 -6.19 3.02
CA TYR A 80 -0.97 -6.17 3.00
C TYR A 80 -1.51 -7.52 3.50
N THR A 81 -2.57 -7.50 4.30
CA THR A 81 -3.29 -8.69 4.76
C THR A 81 -4.73 -8.62 4.27
N ASP A 82 -5.26 -9.66 3.63
CA ASP A 82 -6.62 -9.60 3.06
C ASP A 82 -7.77 -9.74 4.09
N GLY A 83 -7.43 -9.75 5.37
CA GLY A 83 -8.37 -9.85 6.48
C GLY A 83 -7.68 -9.64 7.83
N ILE A 84 -8.47 -9.71 8.91
CA ILE A 84 -7.99 -9.56 10.30
C ILE A 84 -7.85 -10.89 11.04
N SER A 85 -8.14 -12.01 10.36
CA SER A 85 -8.07 -13.35 10.94
C SER A 85 -6.66 -13.93 10.86
N SER A 86 -6.37 -14.96 11.65
CA SER A 86 -5.10 -15.71 11.56
C SER A 86 -4.90 -16.41 10.22
N ASP A 87 -5.99 -16.67 9.50
CA ASP A 87 -5.99 -17.45 8.27
C ASP A 87 -5.95 -16.55 7.02
N SER A 88 -5.87 -15.23 7.23
CA SER A 88 -5.82 -14.23 6.17
C SER A 88 -4.49 -14.33 5.40
N GLU A 89 -4.55 -14.16 4.08
CA GLU A 89 -3.39 -14.17 3.22
C GLU A 89 -2.59 -12.87 3.35
N LYS A 90 -1.27 -12.99 3.22
CA LYS A 90 -0.33 -11.87 3.33
C LYS A 90 0.41 -11.67 2.02
N TYR A 91 0.57 -10.41 1.65
CA TYR A 91 1.26 -9.96 0.45
C TYR A 91 2.38 -9.03 0.89
N ASP A 92 3.61 -9.54 0.82
CA ASP A 92 4.81 -8.84 1.30
C ASP A 92 5.59 -8.23 0.13
N PHE A 93 6.02 -6.99 0.33
CA PHE A 93 6.80 -6.21 -0.63
C PHE A 93 7.95 -5.54 0.11
N VAL A 94 9.10 -5.44 -0.56
CA VAL A 94 10.25 -4.67 -0.10
C VAL A 94 10.56 -3.65 -1.19
N VAL A 95 10.75 -2.40 -0.77
CA VAL A 95 11.13 -1.31 -1.66
C VAL A 95 12.43 -0.71 -1.14
N THR A 96 13.38 -0.47 -2.03
CA THR A 96 14.64 0.24 -1.74
C THR A 96 14.83 1.44 -2.67
N PRO A 97 15.63 2.46 -2.28
CA PRO A 97 15.79 3.68 -3.07
C PRO A 97 16.29 3.47 -4.51
N ASP A 98 17.07 2.42 -4.75
CA ASP A 98 17.62 2.04 -6.05
C ASP A 98 16.59 1.47 -7.03
N GLU A 99 15.40 1.12 -6.55
CA GLU A 99 14.27 0.67 -7.37
C GLU A 99 13.37 1.84 -7.83
N LEU A 100 13.60 3.06 -7.31
CA LEU A 100 12.83 4.24 -7.67
C LEU A 100 13.27 4.81 -9.02
N SER A 101 12.30 5.07 -9.90
CA SER A 101 12.48 5.63 -11.25
C SER A 101 12.77 7.13 -11.26
#